data_AF-A0A850BE80-F1
#
_entry.id   AF-A0A850BE80-F1
#
_cell.length_a   1.000
_cell.length_b   1.000
_cell.length_c   1.000
_cell.angle_alpha   90.00
_cell.angle_beta   90.00
_cell.angle_gamma   90.00
#
_symmetry.space_group_name_H-M   'P 1'
#
loop_
_entity.id
_entity.type
_entity.pdbx_description
1 polymer ?
#
loop_
_entity_poly.entity_id
_entity_poly.type
_entity_poly.pdbx_seq_one_letter_code
_entity_poly.pdbx_strand_id
1 'polypeptide(L)'
;MITTFDISTDAGTQIRVCRLEASPGLSRLPRELGLSKAMPAVVLVGGANSLDDAARERLKPLFLHGLAIAVENTGAVILDGGTNAGVMRLAGESRKDLNARFALVGVAAVGTIELPGAKPPATDAAPAEPNHSHLVLVPGDHFGDESPWIADIAREIAGERSSVTILIGGGAISWEDVENSVAMGRPVIILEGSGGTADALAKGLEDAHHTGRIARLAATGQFHIVHASDGPDALRVAIEEALSEPPSIAPAGSHGRRDEQGKGGDDAVIVEMIGALSLTEAKRRFLDGRWLDQIQWMERKAAVCQRHYYWSRRVIIVGSALVPVLTTASIAAKEDEVISLLRWASIFVSLLVTIAAAWEEFFRNGDRWRHYRQTIEQLRREGWLFFERSGPYAEYPSHARAHAAFVLRVEQILAEDVQRFIGQIAVEKRPGRGQASASADEEEAKGGGEAQ
;
A
#
# COMPACT_ATOMS: atom_id res chain seq x y z
N MET A 1 -15.52 7.61 -7.40
CA MET A 1 -16.90 7.28 -7.82
C MET A 1 -17.25 5.94 -7.19
N ILE A 2 -18.49 5.73 -6.73
CA ILE A 2 -18.98 4.42 -6.26
C ILE A 2 -19.93 3.87 -7.31
N THR A 3 -19.73 2.62 -7.70
CA THR A 3 -20.64 1.90 -8.60
C THR A 3 -21.13 0.65 -7.91
N THR A 4 -22.45 0.43 -7.88
CA THR A 4 -23.08 -0.70 -7.17
C THR A 4 -23.83 -1.59 -8.14
N PHE A 5 -23.69 -2.90 -7.99
CA PHE A 5 -24.41 -3.92 -8.78
C PHE A 5 -24.53 -5.21 -7.96
N ASP A 6 -25.53 -6.04 -8.25
CA ASP A 6 -25.73 -7.33 -7.57
C ASP A 6 -25.25 -8.48 -8.48
N ILE A 7 -24.64 -9.50 -7.89
CA ILE A 7 -24.25 -10.75 -8.56
C ILE A 7 -24.93 -11.94 -7.89
N SER A 8 -25.27 -12.96 -8.67
CA SER A 8 -25.81 -14.22 -8.18
C SER A 8 -24.74 -15.30 -8.23
N THR A 9 -24.59 -16.06 -7.14
CA THR A 9 -23.72 -17.24 -7.13
C THR A 9 -24.48 -18.47 -7.61
N ASP A 10 -23.75 -19.53 -7.99
CA ASP A 10 -24.35 -20.82 -8.35
C ASP A 10 -25.16 -21.44 -7.19
N ALA A 11 -24.85 -21.04 -5.95
CA ALA A 11 -25.58 -21.43 -4.75
C ALA A 11 -26.89 -20.64 -4.52
N GLY A 12 -27.22 -19.67 -5.38
CA GLY A 12 -28.41 -18.83 -5.27
C GLY A 12 -28.26 -17.64 -4.31
N THR A 13 -27.09 -17.44 -3.71
CA THR A 13 -26.79 -16.27 -2.87
C THR A 13 -26.70 -15.02 -3.75
N GLN A 14 -27.38 -13.95 -3.34
CA GLN A 14 -27.20 -12.62 -3.93
C GLN A 14 -26.11 -11.88 -3.17
N ILE A 15 -25.07 -11.44 -3.87
CA ILE A 15 -23.98 -10.64 -3.30
C ILE A 15 -24.08 -9.23 -3.87
N ARG A 16 -24.15 -8.23 -2.99
CA ARG A 16 -24.10 -6.83 -3.38
C ARG A 16 -22.66 -6.36 -3.56
N VAL A 17 -22.29 -5.93 -4.76
CA VAL A 17 -20.94 -5.49 -5.10
C VAL A 17 -20.89 -3.97 -5.19
N CYS A 18 -19.95 -3.35 -4.49
CA CYS A 18 -19.62 -1.93 -4.59
C CYS A 18 -18.18 -1.75 -5.09
N ARG A 19 -17.98 -1.06 -6.21
CA ARG A 19 -16.65 -0.68 -6.69
C ARG A 19 -16.29 0.73 -6.25
N LEU A 20 -15.14 0.88 -5.60
CA LEU A 20 -14.55 2.14 -5.18
C LEU A 20 -13.38 2.50 -6.10
N GLU A 21 -13.48 3.63 -6.78
CA GLU A 21 -12.37 4.15 -7.61
C GLU A 21 -11.35 5.00 -6.80
N ALA A 22 -11.76 5.51 -5.63
CA ALA A 22 -10.92 6.34 -4.74
C ALA A 22 -11.53 6.48 -3.34
N SER A 23 -10.68 6.75 -2.33
CA SER A 23 -11.04 6.86 -0.90
C SER A 23 -12.11 7.92 -0.53
N PRO A 24 -12.31 9.04 -1.27
CA PRO A 24 -13.34 10.02 -0.96
C PRO A 24 -14.79 9.49 -0.95
N GLY A 25 -15.03 8.27 -1.44
CA GLY A 25 -16.36 7.63 -1.41
C GLY A 25 -16.76 7.02 -0.06
N LEU A 26 -15.82 6.76 0.85
CA LEU A 26 -16.04 5.88 2.01
C LEU A 26 -17.25 6.27 2.86
N SER A 27 -17.45 7.57 3.13
CA SER A 27 -18.60 8.06 3.94
C SER A 27 -19.99 7.67 3.44
N ARG A 28 -20.13 7.32 2.15
CA ARG A 28 -21.40 6.87 1.56
C ARG A 28 -21.51 5.34 1.51
N LEU A 29 -20.40 4.62 1.68
CA LEU A 29 -20.32 3.19 1.48
C LEU A 29 -21.31 2.37 2.33
N PRO A 30 -21.50 2.63 3.65
CA PRO A 30 -22.48 1.87 4.42
C PRO A 30 -23.89 1.96 3.83
N ARG A 31 -24.25 3.15 3.31
CA ARG A 31 -25.55 3.38 2.67
C ARG A 31 -25.66 2.67 1.31
N GLU A 32 -24.59 2.69 0.52
CA GLU A 32 -24.55 1.99 -0.78
C GLU A 32 -24.60 0.46 -0.63
N LEU A 33 -24.02 -0.06 0.45
CA LEU A 33 -24.13 -1.47 0.83
C LEU A 33 -25.52 -1.81 1.40
N GLY A 34 -26.29 -0.81 1.87
CA GLY A 34 -27.58 -1.04 2.55
C GLY A 34 -27.41 -1.49 4.00
N LEU A 35 -26.28 -1.17 4.62
CA LEU A 35 -25.98 -1.44 6.02
C LEU A 35 -26.53 -0.33 6.92
N SER A 36 -26.80 -0.69 8.18
CA SER A 36 -27.18 0.29 9.21
C SER A 36 -26.01 1.22 9.52
N LYS A 37 -26.31 2.48 9.85
CA LYS A 37 -25.28 3.44 10.25
C LYS A 37 -24.73 3.07 11.64
N ALA A 38 -23.41 3.05 11.78
CA ALA A 38 -22.70 2.83 13.05
C ALA A 38 -23.11 1.51 13.72
N MET A 39 -22.60 0.39 13.20
CA MET A 39 -22.77 -0.96 13.75
C MET A 39 -21.41 -1.55 14.14
N PRO A 40 -21.33 -2.40 15.19
CA PRO A 40 -20.04 -2.98 15.59
C PRO A 40 -19.38 -3.74 14.44
N ALA A 41 -18.04 -3.72 14.36
CA ALA A 41 -17.32 -4.31 13.24
C ALA A 41 -16.23 -5.28 13.70
N VAL A 42 -16.19 -6.45 13.09
CA VAL A 42 -15.14 -7.45 13.25
C VAL A 42 -14.31 -7.50 11.98
N VAL A 43 -13.02 -7.15 12.06
CA VAL A 43 -12.08 -7.33 10.96
C VAL A 43 -11.42 -8.70 11.12
N LEU A 44 -11.64 -9.59 10.17
CA LEU A 44 -11.07 -10.93 10.18
C LEU A 44 -9.79 -10.94 9.34
N VAL A 45 -8.66 -11.12 10.00
CA VAL A 45 -7.33 -11.16 9.40
C VAL A 45 -6.79 -12.58 9.46
N GLY A 46 -6.36 -13.10 8.32
CA GLY A 46 -5.75 -14.42 8.27
C GLY A 46 -5.28 -14.82 6.88
N GLY A 47 -4.62 -15.97 6.81
CA GLY A 47 -3.98 -16.42 5.57
C GLY A 47 -4.96 -17.08 4.61
N ALA A 48 -4.93 -16.68 3.33
CA ALA A 48 -5.63 -17.35 2.24
C ALA A 48 -4.99 -18.69 1.85
N ASN A 49 -3.65 -18.77 1.94
CA ASN A 49 -2.84 -19.88 1.39
C ASN A 49 -2.23 -20.83 2.45
N SER A 50 -2.56 -20.68 3.74
CA SER A 50 -1.81 -21.34 4.83
C SER A 50 -2.60 -22.37 5.65
N LEU A 51 -3.85 -22.69 5.29
CA LEU A 51 -4.66 -23.67 6.04
C LEU A 51 -4.76 -24.99 5.28
N ASP A 52 -4.00 -25.99 5.75
CA ASP A 52 -4.23 -27.38 5.36
C ASP A 52 -5.60 -27.88 5.86
N ASP A 53 -6.05 -29.02 5.34
CA ASP A 53 -7.39 -29.54 5.68
C ASP A 53 -7.52 -29.88 7.18
N ALA A 54 -6.43 -30.31 7.83
CA ALA A 54 -6.42 -30.61 9.26
C ALA A 54 -6.58 -29.33 10.10
N ALA A 55 -5.89 -28.25 9.76
CA ALA A 55 -6.05 -26.95 10.39
C ALA A 55 -7.47 -26.41 10.17
N ARG A 56 -8.03 -26.58 8.98
CA ARG A 56 -9.41 -26.18 8.68
C ARG A 56 -10.42 -26.89 9.58
N GLU A 57 -10.34 -28.21 9.73
CA GLU A 57 -11.24 -28.98 10.60
C GLU A 57 -11.10 -28.58 12.08
N ARG A 58 -9.88 -28.26 12.54
CA ARG A 58 -9.67 -27.75 13.90
C ARG A 58 -10.24 -26.36 14.13
N LEU A 59 -10.17 -25.48 13.13
CA LEU A 59 -10.66 -24.10 13.23
C LEU A 59 -12.18 -24.02 13.02
N LYS A 60 -12.79 -24.97 12.30
CA LYS A 60 -14.22 -24.93 11.97
C LYS A 60 -15.14 -24.71 13.19
N PRO A 61 -14.98 -25.41 14.32
CA PRO A 61 -15.79 -25.14 15.51
C PRO A 61 -15.62 -23.71 16.07
N LEU A 62 -14.40 -23.14 15.99
CA LEU A 62 -14.11 -21.77 16.44
C LEU A 62 -14.79 -20.73 15.56
N PHE A 63 -14.85 -20.96 14.24
CA PHE A 63 -15.60 -20.09 13.33
C PHE A 63 -17.11 -20.22 13.52
N LEU A 64 -17.61 -21.46 13.61
CA LEU A 64 -19.04 -21.74 13.70
C LEU A 64 -19.60 -21.28 15.06
N HIS A 65 -19.06 -21.77 16.16
CA HIS A 65 -19.63 -21.53 17.49
C HIS A 65 -19.00 -20.34 18.23
N GLY A 66 -17.80 -19.91 17.81
CA GLY A 66 -17.13 -18.74 18.36
C GLY A 66 -17.50 -17.47 17.61
N LEU A 67 -16.90 -17.30 16.42
CA LEU A 67 -17.00 -16.08 15.61
C LEU A 67 -18.44 -15.78 15.15
N ALA A 68 -19.07 -16.72 14.44
CA ALA A 68 -20.34 -16.45 13.77
C ALA A 68 -21.49 -16.22 14.77
N ILE A 69 -21.53 -16.95 15.88
CA ILE A 69 -22.50 -16.71 16.96
C ILE A 69 -22.25 -15.37 17.64
N ALA A 70 -21.00 -15.01 17.97
CA ALA A 70 -20.67 -13.71 18.58
C ALA A 70 -21.15 -12.55 17.71
N VAL A 71 -20.90 -12.62 16.41
CA VAL A 71 -21.26 -11.58 15.44
C VAL A 71 -22.78 -11.48 15.29
N GLU A 72 -23.50 -12.61 15.22
CA GLU A 72 -24.96 -12.60 15.17
C GLU A 72 -25.58 -12.01 16.46
N ASN A 73 -25.04 -12.37 17.63
CA ASN A 73 -25.50 -11.87 18.93
C ASN A 73 -25.31 -10.36 19.10
N THR A 74 -24.16 -9.85 18.65
CA THR A 74 -23.80 -8.43 18.77
C THR A 74 -24.38 -7.57 17.65
N GLY A 75 -24.94 -8.19 16.59
CA GLY A 75 -25.37 -7.50 15.39
C GLY A 75 -24.21 -6.84 14.64
N ALA A 76 -23.00 -7.39 14.77
CA ALA A 76 -21.80 -6.88 14.14
C ALA A 76 -21.75 -7.21 12.63
N VAL A 77 -20.88 -6.51 11.91
CA VAL A 77 -20.47 -6.86 10.54
C VAL A 77 -19.11 -7.56 10.58
N ILE A 78 -18.88 -8.54 9.70
CA ILE A 78 -17.53 -9.07 9.45
C ILE A 78 -16.97 -8.43 8.19
N LEU A 79 -15.72 -7.98 8.25
CA LEU A 79 -14.92 -7.54 7.11
C LEU A 79 -13.70 -8.44 6.92
N ASP A 80 -13.49 -8.93 5.71
CA ASP A 80 -12.32 -9.75 5.35
C ASP A 80 -11.87 -9.50 3.90
N GLY A 81 -11.03 -10.38 3.33
CA GLY A 81 -10.52 -10.29 1.96
C GLY A 81 -11.45 -10.81 0.84
N GLY A 82 -12.63 -11.35 1.15
CA GLY A 82 -13.68 -11.75 0.19
C GLY A 82 -13.40 -12.93 -0.74
N THR A 83 -12.20 -13.51 -0.72
CA THR A 83 -11.81 -14.62 -1.60
C THR A 83 -12.16 -15.98 -1.01
N ASN A 84 -12.40 -16.98 -1.84
CA ASN A 84 -12.79 -18.34 -1.46
C ASN A 84 -11.57 -19.17 -1.03
N ALA A 85 -10.84 -18.66 -0.04
CA ALA A 85 -9.62 -19.25 0.46
C ALA A 85 -9.47 -19.02 1.97
N GLY A 86 -8.77 -19.94 2.64
CA GLY A 86 -8.39 -19.82 4.04
C GLY A 86 -9.53 -19.41 4.98
N VAL A 87 -9.28 -18.35 5.77
CA VAL A 87 -10.21 -17.84 6.80
C VAL A 87 -11.50 -17.25 6.23
N MET A 88 -11.44 -16.65 5.04
CA MET A 88 -12.61 -16.05 4.37
C MET A 88 -13.62 -17.14 3.97
N ARG A 89 -13.11 -18.27 3.47
CA ARG A 89 -13.93 -19.46 3.19
C ARG A 89 -14.60 -20.01 4.46
N LEU A 90 -13.85 -20.13 5.56
CA LEU A 90 -14.40 -20.59 6.84
C LEU A 90 -15.49 -19.66 7.38
N ALA A 91 -15.33 -18.34 7.23
CA ALA A 91 -16.33 -17.35 7.62
C ALA A 91 -17.62 -17.48 6.80
N GLY A 92 -17.48 -17.61 5.47
CA GLY A 92 -18.61 -17.82 4.57
C GLY A 92 -19.36 -19.13 4.82
N GLU A 93 -18.64 -20.25 4.95
CA GLU A 93 -19.21 -21.55 5.29
C GLU A 93 -19.94 -21.51 6.63
N SER A 94 -19.36 -20.86 7.66
CA SER A 94 -19.99 -20.76 8.98
C SER A 94 -21.26 -19.90 8.97
N ARG A 95 -21.25 -18.81 8.21
CA ARG A 95 -22.44 -17.97 8.00
C ARG A 95 -23.57 -18.78 7.35
N LYS A 96 -23.24 -19.58 6.33
CA LYS A 96 -24.20 -20.46 5.65
C LYS A 96 -24.73 -21.56 6.57
N ASP A 97 -23.84 -22.29 7.25
CA ASP A 97 -24.17 -23.43 8.08
C ASP A 97 -25.08 -23.05 9.27
N LEU A 98 -24.94 -21.83 9.80
CA LEU A 98 -25.83 -21.29 10.84
C LEU A 98 -27.08 -20.59 10.31
N ASN A 99 -27.21 -20.42 8.99
CA ASN A 99 -28.21 -19.55 8.39
C ASN A 99 -28.21 -18.14 9.03
N ALA A 100 -27.01 -17.61 9.28
CA ALA A 100 -26.79 -16.35 9.98
C ALA A 100 -27.13 -15.16 9.06
N ARG A 101 -27.52 -14.04 9.67
CA ARG A 101 -28.03 -12.85 8.96
C ARG A 101 -27.09 -11.68 9.01
N PHE A 102 -26.06 -11.72 9.85
CA PHE A 102 -25.04 -10.68 9.86
C PHE A 102 -24.45 -10.45 8.47
N ALA A 103 -24.03 -9.20 8.25
CA ALA A 103 -23.35 -8.82 7.03
C ALA A 103 -21.91 -9.36 7.05
N LEU A 104 -21.57 -10.13 6.03
CA LEU A 104 -20.21 -10.56 5.71
C LEU A 104 -19.77 -9.81 4.45
N VAL A 105 -18.80 -8.91 4.61
CA VAL A 105 -18.34 -7.94 3.62
C VAL A 105 -16.90 -8.26 3.23
N GLY A 106 -16.68 -8.71 2.01
CA GLY A 106 -15.36 -9.01 1.49
C GLY A 106 -14.79 -7.79 0.77
N VAL A 107 -13.63 -7.30 1.17
CA VAL A 107 -12.93 -6.19 0.53
C VAL A 107 -11.76 -6.76 -0.25
N ALA A 108 -11.72 -6.54 -1.56
CA ALA A 108 -10.69 -7.11 -2.42
C ALA A 108 -10.19 -6.11 -3.45
N ALA A 109 -8.89 -6.15 -3.73
CA ALA A 109 -8.30 -5.42 -4.83
C ALA A 109 -8.86 -5.95 -6.17
N VAL A 110 -9.14 -5.05 -7.11
CA VAL A 110 -9.78 -5.42 -8.39
C VAL A 110 -8.97 -6.46 -9.17
N GLY A 111 -7.65 -6.46 -9.06
CA GLY A 111 -6.78 -7.45 -9.71
C GLY A 111 -6.68 -8.81 -9.02
N THR A 112 -7.18 -8.97 -7.78
CA THR A 112 -6.95 -10.18 -6.96
C THR A 112 -8.16 -11.10 -6.84
N ILE A 113 -9.33 -10.67 -7.28
CA ILE A 113 -10.59 -11.40 -7.12
C ILE A 113 -11.27 -11.73 -8.46
N GLU A 114 -11.65 -12.99 -8.63
CA GLU A 114 -12.49 -13.46 -9.74
C GLU A 114 -13.97 -13.43 -9.31
N LEU A 115 -14.79 -12.64 -10.01
CA LEU A 115 -16.23 -12.59 -9.78
C LEU A 115 -16.95 -13.73 -10.52
N PRO A 116 -18.05 -14.29 -9.95
CA PRO A 116 -18.89 -15.27 -10.62
C PRO A 116 -19.31 -14.83 -12.03
N GLY A 117 -19.04 -15.67 -13.02
CA GLY A 117 -19.39 -15.43 -14.42
C GLY A 117 -18.53 -14.38 -15.14
N ALA A 118 -17.50 -13.81 -14.48
CA ALA A 118 -16.53 -12.92 -15.10
C ALA A 118 -15.23 -13.65 -15.42
N LYS A 119 -14.45 -13.13 -16.38
CA LYS A 119 -13.10 -13.64 -16.64
C LYS A 119 -12.17 -13.20 -15.49
N PRO A 120 -11.27 -14.08 -15.00
CA PRO A 120 -10.27 -13.71 -14.01
C PRO A 120 -9.45 -12.49 -14.48
N PRO A 121 -9.22 -11.49 -13.60
CA PRO A 121 -8.43 -10.31 -13.94
C PRO A 121 -6.93 -10.62 -14.09
N ALA A 122 -6.43 -11.62 -13.37
CA ALA A 122 -5.06 -12.11 -13.41
C ALA A 122 -5.03 -13.64 -13.24
N THR A 123 -3.87 -14.26 -13.49
CA THR A 123 -3.70 -15.72 -13.38
C THR A 123 -3.72 -16.24 -11.95
N ASP A 124 -3.35 -15.40 -11.00
CA ASP A 124 -3.26 -15.67 -9.56
C ASP A 124 -4.45 -15.08 -8.78
N ALA A 125 -5.43 -14.49 -9.47
CA ALA A 125 -6.67 -14.04 -8.84
C ALA A 125 -7.43 -15.23 -8.23
N ALA A 126 -8.01 -15.02 -7.05
CA ALA A 126 -8.76 -16.03 -6.33
C ALA A 126 -10.27 -15.84 -6.55
N PRO A 127 -11.06 -16.93 -6.68
CA PRO A 127 -12.51 -16.84 -6.82
C PRO A 127 -13.13 -16.16 -5.60
N ALA A 128 -14.16 -15.34 -5.81
CA ALA A 128 -14.95 -14.76 -4.72
C ALA A 128 -15.62 -15.87 -3.88
N GLU A 129 -15.69 -15.67 -2.57
CA GLU A 129 -16.35 -16.61 -1.67
C GLU A 129 -17.90 -16.50 -1.81
N PRO A 130 -18.60 -17.62 -2.07
CA PRO A 130 -20.00 -17.58 -2.51
C PRO A 130 -21.06 -17.31 -1.42
N ASN A 131 -20.68 -17.28 -0.14
CA ASN A 131 -21.58 -17.08 1.00
C ASN A 131 -21.44 -15.68 1.63
N HIS A 132 -20.57 -14.85 1.07
CA HIS A 132 -20.52 -13.42 1.35
C HIS A 132 -21.85 -12.74 0.99
N SER A 133 -22.22 -11.75 1.79
CA SER A 133 -23.40 -10.93 1.53
C SER A 133 -23.09 -9.71 0.67
N HIS A 134 -21.86 -9.20 0.79
CA HIS A 134 -21.39 -8.01 0.09
C HIS A 134 -19.93 -8.18 -0.35
N LEU A 135 -19.56 -7.50 -1.43
CA LEU A 135 -18.18 -7.31 -1.86
C LEU A 135 -17.88 -5.84 -2.11
N VAL A 136 -16.70 -5.39 -1.69
CA VAL A 136 -16.17 -4.05 -1.97
C VAL A 136 -14.90 -4.19 -2.78
N LEU A 137 -14.93 -3.74 -4.03
CA LEU A 137 -13.79 -3.79 -4.94
C LEU A 137 -13.02 -2.48 -4.86
N VAL A 138 -11.73 -2.55 -4.53
CA VAL A 138 -10.85 -1.39 -4.35
C VAL A 138 -9.70 -1.38 -5.37
N PRO A 139 -9.09 -0.21 -5.66
CA PRO A 139 -7.99 -0.15 -6.60
C PRO A 139 -6.79 -0.93 -6.07
N GLY A 140 -6.21 -1.79 -6.91
CA GLY A 140 -5.07 -2.63 -6.57
C GLY A 140 -4.96 -3.83 -7.52
N ASP A 141 -3.75 -4.35 -7.65
CA ASP A 141 -3.42 -5.48 -8.51
C ASP A 141 -2.74 -6.63 -7.75
N HIS A 142 -2.38 -6.43 -6.48
CA HIS A 142 -1.68 -7.42 -5.65
C HIS A 142 -2.45 -7.69 -4.36
N PHE A 143 -2.37 -8.93 -3.85
CA PHE A 143 -2.89 -9.26 -2.53
C PHE A 143 -2.21 -8.39 -1.46
N GLY A 144 -3.01 -7.77 -0.61
CA GLY A 144 -2.56 -6.80 0.38
C GLY A 144 -2.81 -5.34 0.00
N ASP A 145 -3.06 -5.02 -1.28
CA ASP A 145 -3.45 -3.66 -1.70
C ASP A 145 -4.79 -3.23 -1.04
N GLU A 146 -5.63 -4.20 -0.66
CA GLU A 146 -6.88 -4.02 0.08
C GLU A 146 -6.73 -3.78 1.59
N SER A 147 -5.61 -4.14 2.21
CA SER A 147 -5.37 -4.05 3.67
C SER A 147 -5.72 -2.67 4.27
N PRO A 148 -5.23 -1.54 3.72
CA PRO A 148 -5.59 -0.23 4.25
C PRO A 148 -7.09 0.09 4.06
N TRP A 149 -7.71 -0.43 3.00
CA TRP A 149 -9.13 -0.23 2.74
C TRP A 149 -10.00 -1.01 3.73
N ILE A 150 -9.63 -2.25 4.08
CA ILE A 150 -10.33 -3.02 5.12
C ILE A 150 -10.36 -2.22 6.42
N ALA A 151 -9.21 -1.67 6.84
CA ALA A 151 -9.12 -0.90 8.07
C ALA A 151 -9.97 0.39 8.03
N ASP A 152 -9.94 1.13 6.92
CA ASP A 152 -10.71 2.35 6.72
C ASP A 152 -12.22 2.09 6.62
N ILE A 153 -12.64 1.07 5.87
CA ILE A 153 -14.05 0.69 5.71
C ILE A 153 -14.62 0.20 7.03
N ALA A 154 -13.87 -0.62 7.78
CA ALA A 154 -14.27 -1.05 9.11
C ALA A 154 -14.50 0.14 10.05
N ARG A 155 -13.62 1.14 10.03
CA ARG A 155 -13.80 2.38 10.80
C ARG A 155 -15.05 3.14 10.37
N GLU A 156 -15.30 3.25 9.06
CA GLU A 156 -16.47 3.96 8.54
C GLU A 156 -17.79 3.26 8.88
N ILE A 157 -17.84 1.92 8.80
CA ILE A 157 -19.04 1.15 9.18
C ILE A 157 -19.26 1.20 10.70
N ALA A 158 -18.19 1.09 11.48
CA ALA A 158 -18.24 1.17 12.94
C ALA A 158 -18.71 2.54 13.43
N GLY A 159 -18.18 3.63 12.85
CA GLY A 159 -18.48 4.98 13.30
C GLY A 159 -18.11 5.17 14.78
N GLU A 160 -19.13 5.42 15.62
CA GLU A 160 -18.98 5.54 17.07
C GLU A 160 -19.17 4.20 17.82
N ARG A 161 -19.37 3.09 17.10
CA ARG A 161 -19.40 1.74 17.69
C ARG A 161 -17.99 1.15 17.72
N SER A 162 -17.85 0.13 18.54
CA SER A 162 -16.60 -0.59 18.72
C SER A 162 -16.28 -1.46 17.51
N SER A 163 -14.99 -1.58 17.22
CA SER A 163 -14.50 -2.53 16.23
C SER A 163 -13.35 -3.32 16.82
N VAL A 164 -13.20 -4.57 16.40
CA VAL A 164 -12.13 -5.47 16.86
C VAL A 164 -11.56 -6.21 15.65
N THR A 165 -10.26 -6.47 15.67
CA THR A 165 -9.60 -7.34 14.69
C THR A 165 -9.39 -8.71 15.30
N ILE A 166 -9.64 -9.76 14.54
CA ILE A 166 -9.33 -11.14 14.94
C ILE A 166 -8.25 -11.67 13.99
N LEU A 167 -7.11 -12.02 14.55
CA LEU A 167 -5.97 -12.58 13.83
C LEU A 167 -5.97 -14.10 13.96
N ILE A 168 -6.13 -14.80 12.83
CA ILE A 168 -6.16 -16.27 12.75
C ILE A 168 -5.15 -16.73 11.69
N GLY A 169 -4.17 -17.53 12.10
CA GLY A 169 -3.12 -18.00 11.21
C GLY A 169 -2.30 -16.84 10.66
N GLY A 170 -2.18 -16.78 9.32
CA GLY A 170 -1.69 -15.59 8.64
C GLY A 170 -0.31 -15.75 8.00
N GLY A 171 -0.10 -14.96 6.96
CA GLY A 171 1.17 -14.86 6.22
C GLY A 171 1.81 -13.47 6.38
N ALA A 172 2.74 -13.15 5.49
CA ALA A 172 3.45 -11.86 5.52
C ALA A 172 2.49 -10.65 5.46
N ILE A 173 1.41 -10.75 4.68
CA ILE A 173 0.38 -9.70 4.53
C ILE A 173 -0.39 -9.48 5.84
N SER A 174 -0.66 -10.54 6.61
CA SER A 174 -1.39 -10.43 7.88
C SER A 174 -0.68 -9.56 8.91
N TRP A 175 0.63 -9.33 8.79
CA TRP A 175 1.33 -8.34 9.61
C TRP A 175 0.91 -6.91 9.27
N GLU A 176 0.74 -6.60 7.99
CA GLU A 176 0.28 -5.29 7.52
C GLU A 176 -1.17 -5.03 7.95
N ASP A 177 -2.04 -6.03 7.86
CA ASP A 177 -3.43 -5.94 8.35
C ASP A 177 -3.52 -5.64 9.86
N VAL A 178 -2.65 -6.27 10.66
CA VAL A 178 -2.54 -6.02 12.10
C VAL A 178 -1.99 -4.61 12.36
N GLU A 179 -0.93 -4.21 11.66
CA GLU A 179 -0.36 -2.85 11.75
C GLU A 179 -1.41 -1.78 11.40
N ASN A 180 -2.20 -2.01 10.34
CA ASN A 180 -3.31 -1.13 9.95
C ASN A 180 -4.42 -1.09 11.01
N SER A 181 -4.75 -2.23 11.63
CA SER A 181 -5.76 -2.29 12.70
C SER A 181 -5.31 -1.55 13.95
N VAL A 182 -4.07 -1.77 14.39
CA VAL A 182 -3.46 -1.07 15.53
C VAL A 182 -3.36 0.44 15.27
N ALA A 183 -3.00 0.85 14.06
CA ALA A 183 -2.97 2.27 13.68
C ALA A 183 -4.36 2.95 13.76
N MET A 184 -5.44 2.18 13.65
CA MET A 184 -6.82 2.67 13.87
C MET A 184 -7.25 2.65 15.34
N GLY A 185 -6.36 2.28 16.27
CA GLY A 185 -6.69 2.07 17.67
C GLY A 185 -7.62 0.87 17.90
N ARG A 186 -7.69 -0.06 16.94
CA ARG A 186 -8.57 -1.22 17.01
C ARG A 186 -7.90 -2.32 17.83
N PRO A 187 -8.54 -2.85 18.90
CA PRO A 187 -8.03 -4.01 19.61
C PRO A 187 -7.90 -5.22 18.69
N VAL A 188 -6.92 -6.08 18.97
CA VAL A 188 -6.61 -7.27 18.19
C VAL A 188 -6.70 -8.50 19.10
N ILE A 189 -7.67 -9.37 18.82
CA ILE A 189 -7.76 -10.70 19.40
C ILE A 189 -6.88 -11.64 18.56
N ILE A 190 -5.89 -12.25 19.19
CA ILE A 190 -4.98 -13.20 18.55
C ILE A 190 -5.43 -14.61 18.92
N LEU A 191 -5.74 -15.43 17.92
CA LEU A 191 -6.08 -16.83 18.13
C LEU A 191 -4.80 -17.67 18.10
N GLU A 192 -4.16 -17.86 19.25
CA GLU A 192 -2.93 -18.65 19.34
C GLU A 192 -3.23 -20.15 19.13
N GLY A 193 -2.32 -20.86 18.47
CA GLY A 193 -2.48 -22.25 18.07
C GLY A 193 -3.13 -22.40 16.69
N SER A 194 -3.42 -21.27 16.01
CA SER A 194 -3.92 -21.24 14.64
C SER A 194 -2.81 -21.15 13.58
N GLY A 195 -1.55 -20.94 14.00
CA GLY A 195 -0.36 -20.96 13.13
C GLY A 195 0.08 -19.57 12.65
N GLY A 196 1.14 -19.55 11.84
CA GLY A 196 1.55 -18.37 11.05
C GLY A 196 1.83 -17.11 11.87
N THR A 197 1.30 -15.99 11.41
CA THR A 197 1.46 -14.67 12.02
C THR A 197 0.81 -14.57 13.41
N ALA A 198 -0.30 -15.27 13.66
CA ALA A 198 -0.98 -15.31 14.95
C ALA A 198 -0.06 -15.86 16.05
N ASP A 199 0.49 -17.06 15.84
CA ASP A 199 1.40 -17.70 16.82
C ASP A 199 2.71 -16.92 16.97
N ALA A 200 3.23 -16.38 15.87
CA ALA A 200 4.46 -15.57 15.90
C ALA A 200 4.28 -14.28 16.70
N LEU A 201 3.11 -13.62 16.58
CA LEU A 201 2.80 -12.42 17.34
C LEU A 201 2.46 -12.74 18.80
N ALA A 202 1.67 -13.78 19.09
CA ALA A 202 1.35 -14.19 20.45
C ALA A 202 2.62 -14.54 21.25
N LYS A 203 3.43 -15.47 20.74
CA LYS A 203 4.74 -15.80 21.32
C LYS A 203 5.65 -14.59 21.41
N GLY A 204 5.58 -13.75 20.37
CA GLY A 204 6.19 -12.45 20.32
C GLY A 204 5.89 -11.69 21.59
N LEU A 205 4.63 -11.37 21.85
CA LEU A 205 4.07 -10.58 22.96
C LEU A 205 4.24 -11.18 24.36
N GLU A 206 4.64 -12.45 24.48
CA GLU A 206 4.99 -13.06 25.77
C GLU A 206 6.47 -12.89 26.16
N ASP A 207 7.36 -12.64 25.20
CA ASP A 207 8.80 -12.44 25.44
C ASP A 207 9.11 -11.13 26.18
N ALA A 208 9.62 -11.17 27.41
CA ALA A 208 9.95 -9.97 28.20
C ALA A 208 10.86 -8.93 27.49
N HIS A 209 11.55 -9.31 26.41
CA HIS A 209 12.37 -8.43 25.59
C HIS A 209 11.95 -8.42 24.10
N HIS A 210 10.69 -8.11 23.80
CA HIS A 210 10.26 -7.85 22.41
C HIS A 210 11.17 -6.82 21.73
N THR A 211 11.57 -7.09 20.48
CA THR A 211 12.37 -6.17 19.66
C THR A 211 11.70 -5.93 18.28
N GLY A 212 12.10 -4.85 17.62
CA GLY A 212 11.68 -4.56 16.24
C GLY A 212 10.16 -4.41 16.09
N ARG A 213 9.58 -5.13 15.13
CA ARG A 213 8.17 -5.03 14.74
C ARG A 213 7.20 -5.31 15.90
N ILE A 214 7.47 -6.32 16.72
CA ILE A 214 6.58 -6.75 17.81
C ILE A 214 6.61 -5.74 18.96
N ALA A 215 7.77 -5.13 19.26
CA ALA A 215 7.87 -4.08 20.28
C ALA A 215 7.02 -2.85 19.92
N ARG A 216 7.01 -2.44 18.64
CA ARG A 216 6.16 -1.32 18.15
C ARG A 216 4.67 -1.63 18.29
N LEU A 217 4.29 -2.84 17.88
CA LEU A 217 2.92 -3.33 18.01
C LEU A 217 2.51 -3.35 19.48
N ALA A 218 3.28 -4.01 20.36
CA ALA A 218 3.02 -4.12 21.79
C ALA A 218 2.86 -2.75 22.49
N ALA A 219 3.60 -1.73 22.05
CA ALA A 219 3.55 -0.40 22.64
C ALA A 219 2.27 0.38 22.31
N THR A 220 1.62 0.10 21.18
CA THR A 220 0.52 0.92 20.63
C THR A 220 -0.78 0.15 20.44
N GLY A 221 -0.69 -1.18 20.29
CA GLY A 221 -1.81 -2.08 20.10
C GLY A 221 -2.35 -2.61 21.42
N GLN A 222 -3.65 -2.84 21.43
CA GLN A 222 -4.33 -3.57 22.50
C GLN A 222 -4.52 -5.01 22.03
N PHE A 223 -3.76 -5.94 22.62
CA PHE A 223 -3.81 -7.35 22.23
C PHE A 223 -4.48 -8.19 23.30
N HIS A 224 -5.33 -9.12 22.85
CA HIS A 224 -5.93 -10.13 23.70
C HIS A 224 -5.64 -11.50 23.08
N ILE A 225 -4.91 -12.35 23.79
CA ILE A 225 -4.55 -13.69 23.32
C ILE A 225 -5.63 -14.67 23.78
N VAL A 226 -6.19 -15.42 22.84
CA VAL A 226 -7.11 -16.54 23.09
C VAL A 226 -6.45 -17.79 22.52
N HIS A 227 -6.29 -18.85 23.33
CA HIS A 227 -5.75 -20.10 22.81
C HIS A 227 -6.85 -20.87 22.08
N ALA A 228 -6.56 -21.38 20.88
CA ALA A 228 -7.50 -22.21 20.11
C ALA A 228 -7.95 -23.47 20.87
N SER A 229 -7.14 -23.95 21.82
CA SER A 229 -7.47 -25.06 22.71
C SER A 229 -8.53 -24.73 23.76
N ASP A 230 -8.75 -23.45 24.07
CA ASP A 230 -9.75 -23.01 25.04
C ASP A 230 -11.18 -23.14 24.48
N GLY A 231 -11.30 -23.38 23.18
CA GLY A 231 -12.54 -23.71 22.50
C GLY A 231 -13.34 -22.48 22.04
N PRO A 232 -14.48 -22.72 21.37
CA PRO A 232 -15.25 -21.66 20.71
C PRO A 232 -15.87 -20.65 21.67
N ASP A 233 -16.22 -21.06 22.89
CA ASP A 233 -16.82 -20.16 23.87
C ASP A 233 -15.85 -19.08 24.36
N ALA A 234 -14.56 -19.41 24.50
CA ALA A 234 -13.54 -18.44 24.88
C ALA A 234 -13.40 -17.34 23.80
N LEU A 235 -13.34 -17.75 22.52
CA LEU A 235 -13.31 -16.81 21.40
C LEU A 235 -14.60 -15.97 21.34
N ARG A 236 -15.77 -16.57 21.55
CA ARG A 236 -17.06 -15.87 21.56
C ARG A 236 -17.09 -14.78 22.63
N VAL A 237 -16.74 -15.13 23.87
CA VAL A 237 -16.72 -14.19 24.99
C VAL A 237 -15.77 -13.02 24.72
N ALA A 238 -14.55 -13.31 24.26
CA ALA A 238 -13.58 -12.26 23.94
C ALA A 238 -14.09 -11.28 22.87
N ILE A 239 -14.78 -11.78 21.83
CA ILE A 239 -15.37 -10.94 20.78
C ILE A 239 -16.52 -10.10 21.36
N GLU A 240 -17.43 -10.73 22.11
CA GLU A 240 -18.60 -10.05 22.70
C GLU A 240 -18.15 -8.95 23.69
N GLU A 241 -17.12 -9.20 24.49
CA GLU A 241 -16.53 -8.21 25.41
C GLU A 241 -15.87 -7.05 24.64
N ALA A 242 -15.01 -7.34 23.67
CA ALA A 242 -14.33 -6.31 22.88
C ALA A 242 -15.30 -5.41 22.09
N LEU A 243 -16.46 -5.93 21.70
CA LEU A 243 -17.51 -5.17 21.01
C LEU A 243 -18.46 -4.43 21.97
N SER A 244 -18.45 -4.78 23.27
CA SER A 244 -19.28 -4.15 24.30
C SER A 244 -18.60 -2.96 24.99
N GLU A 245 -17.27 -2.91 25.01
CA GLU A 245 -16.52 -1.77 25.54
C GLU A 245 -16.73 -0.51 24.68
N PRO A 246 -16.90 0.70 25.25
CA PRO A 246 -16.98 1.92 24.45
C PRO A 246 -15.68 2.13 23.66
N PRO A 247 -15.74 2.64 22.41
CA PRO A 247 -14.53 2.81 21.60
C PRO A 247 -13.49 3.64 22.33
N SER A 248 -12.25 3.16 22.37
CA SER A 248 -11.09 3.91 22.83
C SER A 248 -10.79 5.04 21.83
N ILE A 249 -11.60 6.11 21.86
CA ILE A 249 -11.44 7.27 20.99
C ILE A 249 -10.24 8.08 21.51
N ALA A 250 -9.09 7.94 20.85
CA ALA A 250 -8.16 9.06 20.77
C ALA A 250 -8.89 10.22 20.07
N PRO A 251 -8.91 11.45 20.64
CA PRO A 251 -9.76 12.52 20.16
C PRO A 251 -9.46 12.84 18.70
N ALA A 252 -10.52 13.11 17.95
CA ALA A 252 -10.49 13.52 16.56
C ALA A 252 -9.62 14.79 16.37
N GLY A 253 -8.31 14.58 16.18
CA GLY A 253 -7.43 15.58 15.61
C GLY A 253 -7.87 15.80 14.17
N SER A 254 -8.30 17.03 13.88
CA SER A 254 -8.74 17.52 12.58
C SER A 254 -7.98 16.87 11.42
N HIS A 255 -8.56 15.81 10.84
CA HIS A 255 -8.11 15.26 9.58
C HIS A 255 -8.57 16.21 8.47
N GLY A 256 -7.84 17.31 8.34
CA GLY A 256 -7.85 18.11 7.13
C GLY A 256 -7.60 17.18 5.94
N ARG A 257 -8.45 17.32 4.91
CA ARG A 257 -8.34 16.76 3.56
C ARG A 257 -6.97 16.12 3.28
N ARG A 258 -6.90 14.79 3.29
CA ARG A 258 -5.77 14.07 2.68
C ARG A 258 -5.97 14.06 1.17
N ASP A 259 -5.56 15.15 0.54
CA ASP A 259 -5.09 15.08 -0.84
C ASP A 259 -3.76 14.31 -0.83
N GLU A 260 -3.72 13.17 -1.53
CA GLU A 260 -2.53 12.47 -2.03
C GLU A 260 -1.27 12.47 -1.14
N GLN A 261 -1.18 11.58 -0.12
CA GLN A 261 0.11 11.20 0.49
C GLN A 261 0.00 9.99 1.44
N GLY A 262 0.33 8.79 0.94
CA GLY A 262 0.58 7.59 1.75
C GLY A 262 2.02 7.49 2.27
N LYS A 263 2.55 8.54 2.94
CA LYS A 263 3.98 8.59 3.34
C LYS A 263 4.28 9.07 4.77
N GLY A 264 3.28 9.30 5.62
CA GLY A 264 3.48 9.88 6.96
C GLY A 264 3.85 8.91 8.10
N GLY A 265 3.91 7.60 7.86
CA GLY A 265 4.12 6.60 8.93
C GLY A 265 5.57 6.51 9.42
N ASP A 266 6.53 6.39 8.49
CA ASP A 266 7.97 6.32 8.83
C ASP A 266 8.46 7.61 9.49
N ASP A 267 7.99 8.77 9.00
CA ASP A 267 8.40 10.08 9.50
C ASP A 267 7.92 10.32 10.93
N ALA A 268 6.71 9.87 11.28
CA ALA A 268 6.17 10.01 12.64
C ALA A 268 6.97 9.19 13.66
N VAL A 269 7.37 7.96 13.30
CA VAL A 269 8.24 7.11 14.14
C VAL A 269 9.60 7.77 14.34
N ILE A 270 10.18 8.34 13.27
CA ILE A 270 11.47 9.03 13.37
C ILE A 270 11.37 10.26 14.28
N VAL A 271 10.30 11.06 14.18
CA VAL A 271 10.06 12.21 15.08
C VAL A 271 9.97 11.77 16.54
N GLU A 272 9.25 10.68 16.81
CA GLU A 272 9.11 10.13 18.17
C GLU A 272 10.46 9.60 18.71
N MET A 273 11.23 8.90 17.89
CA MET A 273 12.56 8.41 18.24
C MET A 273 13.51 9.57 18.55
N ILE A 274 13.52 10.62 17.72
CA ILE A 274 14.26 11.85 18.01
C ILE A 274 13.80 12.40 19.36
N GLY A 275 12.48 12.44 19.60
CA GLY A 275 11.79 12.71 20.87
C GLY A 275 12.45 12.06 22.09
N ALA A 276 12.58 10.75 22.05
CA ALA A 276 13.05 9.90 23.14
C ALA A 276 14.56 10.01 23.44
N LEU A 277 15.38 10.58 22.53
CA LEU A 277 16.81 10.71 22.76
C LEU A 277 17.14 11.74 23.85
N SER A 278 18.05 11.38 24.76
CA SER A 278 18.62 12.28 25.77
C SER A 278 19.64 13.26 25.15
N LEU A 279 19.17 14.15 24.27
CA LEU A 279 19.97 15.15 23.55
C LEU A 279 19.70 16.58 24.03
N THR A 280 20.70 17.46 23.88
CA THR A 280 20.48 18.90 24.00
C THR A 280 19.59 19.40 22.87
N GLU A 281 18.81 20.45 23.15
CA GLU A 281 17.89 21.09 22.20
C GLU A 281 18.55 21.43 20.85
N ALA A 282 19.79 21.93 20.86
CA ALA A 282 20.54 22.23 19.64
C ALA A 282 20.82 20.99 18.77
N LYS A 283 21.09 19.83 19.39
CA LYS A 283 21.37 18.57 18.68
C LYS A 283 20.09 17.96 18.12
N ARG A 284 18.99 18.06 18.86
CA ARG A 284 17.64 17.67 18.45
C ARG A 284 17.18 18.48 17.22
N ARG A 285 17.36 19.80 17.25
CA ARG A 285 17.03 20.68 16.11
C ARG A 285 17.74 20.32 14.81
N PHE A 286 18.96 19.78 14.87
CA PHE A 286 19.62 19.26 13.68
C PHE A 286 18.92 18.02 13.13
N LEU A 287 18.55 17.06 14.00
CA LEU A 287 17.85 15.85 13.58
C LEU A 287 16.52 16.18 12.92
N ASP A 288 15.73 17.06 13.54
CA ASP A 288 14.41 17.46 13.03
C ASP A 288 14.53 18.37 11.80
N GLY A 289 15.26 19.48 11.94
CA GLY A 289 15.26 20.57 10.95
C GLY A 289 16.22 20.40 9.78
N ARG A 290 17.17 19.46 9.85
CA ARG A 290 18.17 19.25 8.79
C ARG A 290 18.13 17.84 8.21
N TRP A 291 18.08 16.81 9.05
CA TRP A 291 18.11 15.43 8.57
C TRP A 291 16.72 14.91 8.19
N LEU A 292 15.74 15.01 9.09
CA LEU A 292 14.38 14.55 8.83
C LEU A 292 13.68 15.42 7.78
N ASP A 293 13.73 16.76 7.89
CA ASP A 293 13.12 17.63 6.87
C ASP A 293 13.70 17.37 5.46
N GLN A 294 14.99 17.02 5.36
CA GLN A 294 15.61 16.67 4.08
C GLN A 294 15.07 15.35 3.51
N ILE A 295 14.86 14.33 4.35
CA ILE A 295 14.21 13.07 3.94
C ILE A 295 12.79 13.37 3.43
N GLN A 296 11.99 14.11 4.20
CA GLN A 296 10.62 14.45 3.84
C GLN A 296 10.53 15.27 2.56
N TRP A 297 11.42 16.25 2.38
CA TRP A 297 11.50 17.05 1.17
C TRP A 297 11.83 16.19 -0.05
N MET A 298 12.84 15.31 0.07
CA MET A 298 13.21 14.40 -1.02
C MET A 298 12.08 13.43 -1.32
N GLU A 299 11.32 12.97 -0.33
CA GLU A 299 10.20 12.06 -0.51
C GLU A 299 9.04 12.66 -1.28
N ARG A 300 8.70 13.92 -0.95
CA ARG A 300 7.71 14.71 -1.68
C ARG A 300 8.16 14.93 -3.13
N LYS A 301 9.44 15.30 -3.34
CA LYS A 301 9.99 15.49 -4.69
C LYS A 301 10.05 14.19 -5.50
N ALA A 302 10.41 13.06 -4.88
CA ALA A 302 10.41 11.76 -5.52
C ALA A 302 9.01 11.35 -6.00
N ALA A 303 7.97 11.56 -5.17
CA ALA A 303 6.59 11.24 -5.55
C ALA A 303 6.10 12.08 -6.74
N VAL A 304 6.41 13.38 -6.74
CA VAL A 304 6.08 14.28 -7.87
C VAL A 304 6.79 13.85 -9.15
N CYS A 305 8.09 13.54 -9.09
CA CYS A 305 8.84 13.05 -10.25
C CYS A 305 8.32 11.69 -10.74
N GLN A 306 7.99 10.78 -9.82
CA GLN A 306 7.43 9.47 -10.14
C GLN A 306 6.10 9.60 -10.91
N ARG A 307 5.18 10.45 -10.44
CA ARG A 307 3.90 10.69 -11.10
C ARG A 307 4.07 11.26 -12.51
N HIS A 308 4.91 12.29 -12.66
CA HIS A 308 5.18 12.87 -13.98
C HIS A 308 5.80 11.84 -14.93
N TYR A 309 6.75 11.03 -14.45
CA TYR A 309 7.37 9.96 -15.24
C TYR A 309 6.32 8.97 -15.74
N TYR A 310 5.49 8.40 -14.86
CA TYR A 310 4.49 7.42 -15.29
C TYR A 310 3.37 8.02 -16.14
N TRP A 311 2.99 9.28 -15.90
CA TRP A 311 2.00 9.95 -16.75
C TRP A 311 2.53 10.15 -18.17
N SER A 312 3.73 10.70 -18.33
CA SER A 312 4.39 10.85 -19.64
C SER A 312 4.55 9.48 -20.33
N ARG A 313 4.95 8.45 -19.57
CA ARG A 313 5.15 7.10 -20.09
C ARG A 313 3.86 6.48 -20.63
N ARG A 314 2.72 6.66 -19.93
CA ARG A 314 1.41 6.19 -20.39
C ARG A 314 1.00 6.88 -21.69
N VAL A 315 1.21 8.19 -21.77
CA VAL A 315 0.92 8.97 -22.99
C VAL A 315 1.72 8.46 -24.19
N ILE A 316 3.01 8.21 -24.01
CA ILE A 316 3.88 7.72 -25.09
C ILE A 316 3.47 6.32 -25.53
N ILE A 317 3.19 5.40 -24.59
CA ILE A 317 2.82 4.01 -24.91
C ILE A 317 1.47 3.97 -25.64
N VAL A 318 0.44 4.61 -25.09
CA VAL A 318 -0.90 4.59 -25.68
C VAL A 318 -0.93 5.35 -26.99
N GLY A 319 -0.33 6.55 -27.02
CA GLY A 319 -0.32 7.38 -28.22
C GLY A 319 0.46 6.76 -29.37
N SER A 320 1.63 6.16 -29.11
CA SER A 320 2.42 5.50 -30.18
C SER A 320 1.71 4.28 -30.76
N ALA A 321 0.95 3.53 -29.95
CA ALA A 321 0.11 2.43 -30.44
C ALA A 321 -1.13 2.93 -31.21
N LEU A 322 -1.66 4.09 -30.86
CA LEU A 322 -2.89 4.64 -31.46
C LEU A 322 -2.64 5.30 -32.82
N VAL A 323 -1.47 5.90 -33.06
CA VAL A 323 -1.15 6.58 -34.33
C VAL A 323 -1.28 5.65 -35.55
N PRO A 324 -0.70 4.42 -35.57
CA PRO A 324 -0.89 3.49 -36.67
C PRO A 324 -2.36 3.13 -36.89
N VAL A 325 -3.11 2.88 -35.81
CA VAL A 325 -4.53 2.51 -35.89
C VAL A 325 -5.36 3.63 -36.51
N LEU A 326 -5.18 4.88 -36.05
CA LEU A 326 -5.88 6.05 -36.59
C LEU A 326 -5.51 6.29 -38.05
N THR A 327 -4.23 6.12 -38.38
CA THR A 327 -3.72 6.32 -39.75
C THR A 327 -4.32 5.27 -40.69
N THR A 328 -4.30 3.99 -40.31
CA THR A 328 -4.93 2.91 -41.09
C THR A 328 -6.45 3.09 -41.21
N ALA A 329 -7.13 3.46 -40.12
CA ALA A 329 -8.56 3.74 -40.14
C ALA A 329 -8.91 4.90 -41.08
N SER A 330 -8.08 5.95 -41.11
CA SER A 330 -8.27 7.09 -42.02
C SER A 330 -8.15 6.72 -43.50
N ILE A 331 -7.38 5.67 -43.82
CA ILE A 331 -7.23 5.16 -45.20
C ILE A 331 -8.42 4.27 -45.58
N ALA A 332 -8.97 3.53 -44.61
CA ALA A 332 -10.09 2.60 -44.84
C ALA A 332 -11.47 3.28 -44.85
N ALA A 333 -11.57 4.49 -44.29
CA ALA A 333 -12.82 5.25 -44.25
C ALA A 333 -13.27 5.66 -45.66
N LYS A 334 -14.59 5.67 -45.88
CA LYS A 334 -15.23 5.99 -47.18
C LYS A 334 -15.90 7.37 -47.21
N GLU A 335 -16.14 7.97 -46.05
CA GLU A 335 -16.79 9.27 -45.90
C GLU A 335 -15.74 10.36 -45.66
N ASP A 336 -15.80 11.45 -46.43
CA ASP A 336 -14.80 12.53 -46.40
C ASP A 336 -14.70 13.23 -45.03
N GLU A 337 -15.83 13.41 -44.33
CA GLU A 337 -15.84 14.00 -42.98
C GLU A 337 -15.09 13.11 -41.97
N VAL A 338 -15.30 11.79 -42.03
CA VAL A 338 -14.66 10.82 -41.14
C VAL A 338 -13.16 10.72 -41.44
N ILE A 339 -12.77 10.74 -42.73
CA ILE A 339 -11.37 10.77 -43.13
C ILE A 339 -10.67 12.00 -42.56
N SER A 340 -11.27 13.18 -42.69
CA SER A 340 -10.71 14.44 -42.18
C SER A 340 -10.53 14.42 -40.67
N LEU A 341 -11.54 13.98 -39.91
CA LEU A 341 -11.48 13.86 -38.46
C LEU A 341 -10.37 12.91 -38.00
N LEU A 342 -10.28 11.71 -38.59
CA LEU A 342 -9.28 10.70 -38.22
C LEU A 342 -7.85 11.16 -38.54
N ARG A 343 -7.65 11.90 -39.64
CA ARG A 343 -6.33 12.47 -39.99
C ARG A 343 -5.89 13.52 -38.97
N TRP A 344 -6.77 14.47 -38.64
CA TRP A 344 -6.47 15.47 -37.62
C TRP A 344 -6.23 14.84 -36.24
N ALA A 345 -7.00 13.79 -35.88
CA ALA A 345 -6.76 13.02 -34.67
C ALA A 345 -5.37 12.34 -34.68
N SER A 346 -4.98 11.71 -35.78
CA SER A 346 -3.66 11.07 -35.90
C SER A 346 -2.51 12.08 -35.75
N ILE A 347 -2.62 13.25 -36.40
CA ILE A 347 -1.63 14.35 -36.28
C ILE A 347 -1.55 14.84 -34.82
N PHE A 348 -2.69 15.05 -34.16
CA PHE A 348 -2.72 15.54 -32.79
C PHE A 348 -2.11 14.54 -31.80
N VAL A 349 -2.45 13.26 -31.93
CA VAL A 349 -1.88 12.20 -31.09
C VAL A 349 -0.37 12.07 -31.32
N SER A 350 0.08 12.14 -32.57
CA SER A 350 1.51 12.10 -32.92
C SER A 350 2.28 13.26 -32.28
N LEU A 351 1.78 14.50 -32.42
CA LEU A 351 2.37 15.68 -31.81
C LEU A 351 2.44 15.57 -30.28
N LEU A 352 1.36 15.08 -29.65
CA LEU A 352 1.27 14.89 -28.21
C LEU A 352 2.28 13.84 -27.70
N VAL A 353 2.50 12.75 -28.43
CA VAL A 353 3.55 11.75 -28.13
C VAL A 353 4.94 12.39 -28.23
N THR A 354 5.23 13.15 -29.29
CA THR A 354 6.52 13.82 -29.46
C THR A 354 6.79 14.83 -28.34
N ILE A 355 5.79 15.63 -27.97
CA ILE A 355 5.91 16.59 -26.85
C ILE A 355 6.13 15.84 -25.53
N ALA A 356 5.39 14.77 -25.28
CA ALA A 356 5.55 13.97 -24.06
C ALA A 356 6.92 13.31 -23.96
N ALA A 357 7.46 12.81 -25.08
CA ALA A 357 8.80 12.23 -25.15
C ALA A 357 9.89 13.29 -24.91
N ALA A 358 9.80 14.45 -25.58
CA ALA A 358 10.72 15.57 -25.36
C ALA A 358 10.66 16.09 -23.91
N TRP A 359 9.47 16.09 -23.31
CA TRP A 359 9.26 16.45 -21.90
C TRP A 359 9.93 15.45 -20.95
N GLU A 360 9.78 14.14 -21.20
CA GLU A 360 10.44 13.09 -20.41
C GLU A 360 11.96 13.21 -20.48
N GLU A 361 12.51 13.48 -21.66
CA GLU A 361 13.95 13.62 -21.89
C GLU A 361 14.52 14.90 -21.27
N PHE A 362 13.79 16.02 -21.34
CA PHE A 362 14.22 17.29 -20.75
C PHE A 362 14.23 17.25 -19.21
N PHE A 363 13.16 16.71 -18.61
CA PHE A 363 13.03 16.70 -17.14
C PHE A 363 13.69 15.49 -16.47
N ARG A 364 13.98 14.42 -17.23
CA ARG A 364 14.54 13.15 -16.74
C ARG A 364 13.91 12.68 -15.43
N ASN A 365 12.58 12.78 -15.37
CA ASN A 365 11.82 12.53 -14.14
C ASN A 365 12.05 11.11 -13.60
N GLY A 366 12.27 10.14 -14.49
CA GLY A 366 12.66 8.77 -14.19
C GLY A 366 13.94 8.68 -13.34
N ASP A 367 14.98 9.40 -13.74
CA ASP A 367 16.28 9.36 -13.07
C ASP A 367 16.24 10.12 -11.75
N ARG A 368 15.55 11.27 -11.74
CA ARG A 368 15.39 12.10 -10.54
C ARG A 368 14.68 11.36 -9.41
N TRP A 369 13.57 10.66 -9.69
CA TRP A 369 12.86 9.96 -8.61
C TRP A 369 13.67 8.79 -8.03
N ARG A 370 14.38 8.03 -8.87
CA ARG A 370 15.25 6.93 -8.42
C ARG A 370 16.42 7.46 -7.59
N HIS A 371 17.02 8.56 -8.03
CA HIS A 371 18.08 9.24 -7.30
C HIS A 371 17.61 9.71 -5.92
N TYR A 372 16.50 10.45 -5.84
CA TYR A 372 15.94 10.86 -4.55
C TYR A 372 15.65 9.65 -3.65
N ARG A 373 15.06 8.57 -4.20
CA ARG A 373 14.77 7.37 -3.42
C ARG A 373 16.05 6.73 -2.87
N GLN A 374 17.09 6.60 -3.68
CA GLN A 374 18.37 6.06 -3.22
C GLN A 374 18.98 6.89 -2.08
N THR A 375 18.98 8.22 -2.20
CA THR A 375 19.50 9.12 -1.15
C THR A 375 18.65 9.03 0.13
N ILE A 376 17.32 8.95 0.02
CA ILE A 376 16.42 8.71 1.16
C ILE A 376 16.77 7.41 1.88
N GLU A 377 16.93 6.30 1.15
CA GLU A 377 17.25 5.01 1.78
C GLU A 377 18.62 5.02 2.48
N GLN A 378 19.60 5.77 1.94
CA GLN A 378 20.90 5.96 2.61
C GLN A 378 20.78 6.80 3.89
N LEU A 379 20.04 7.91 3.84
CA LEU A 379 19.80 8.77 5.00
C LEU A 379 19.01 8.05 6.10
N ARG A 380 18.00 7.26 5.73
CA ARG A 380 17.22 6.43 6.65
C ARG A 380 18.12 5.37 7.29
N ARG A 381 18.91 4.65 6.50
CA ARG A 381 19.86 3.65 7.01
C ARG A 381 20.84 4.26 8.02
N GLU A 382 21.41 5.42 7.72
CA GLU A 382 22.32 6.12 8.62
C GLU A 382 21.61 6.53 9.92
N GLY A 383 20.35 6.98 9.83
CA GLY A 383 19.50 7.27 11.00
C GLY A 383 19.26 6.05 11.89
N TRP A 384 18.93 4.89 11.29
CA TRP A 384 18.74 3.64 12.03
C TRP A 384 20.00 3.20 12.76
N LEU A 385 21.17 3.25 12.09
CA LEU A 385 22.46 2.95 12.73
C LEU A 385 22.74 3.87 13.92
N PHE A 386 22.39 5.16 13.80
CA PHE A 386 22.56 6.11 14.90
C PHE A 386 21.60 5.85 16.05
N PHE A 387 20.32 5.55 15.77
CA PHE A 387 19.32 5.30 16.81
C PHE A 387 19.58 4.01 17.60
N GLU A 388 19.95 2.94 16.92
CA GLU A 388 20.31 1.67 17.58
C GLU A 388 21.71 1.69 18.20
N ARG A 389 22.49 2.75 17.95
CA ARG A 389 23.93 2.81 18.24
C ARG A 389 24.64 1.55 17.73
N SER A 390 24.38 1.20 16.48
CA SER A 390 24.95 0.04 15.81
C SER A 390 25.97 0.49 14.75
N GLY A 391 26.78 -0.45 14.26
CA GLY A 391 27.81 -0.17 13.26
C GLY A 391 28.82 0.90 13.73
N PRO A 392 29.06 1.99 12.97
CA PRO A 392 30.00 3.06 13.33
C PRO A 392 29.68 3.78 14.65
N TYR A 393 28.47 3.62 15.19
CA TYR A 393 28.01 4.29 16.40
C TYR A 393 28.10 3.43 17.67
N ALA A 394 28.47 2.15 17.55
CA ALA A 394 28.52 1.21 18.66
C ALA A 394 29.56 1.56 19.73
N GLU A 395 30.69 2.17 19.32
CA GLU A 395 31.79 2.53 20.23
C GLU A 395 31.47 3.74 21.11
N TYR A 396 30.43 4.52 20.77
CA TYR A 396 30.06 5.71 21.54
C TYR A 396 29.16 5.33 22.71
N PRO A 397 29.41 5.83 23.93
CA PRO A 397 28.65 5.45 25.13
C PRO A 397 27.23 6.07 25.21
N SER A 398 26.93 7.08 24.37
CA SER A 398 25.61 7.72 24.30
C SER A 398 25.37 8.37 22.94
N HIS A 399 24.10 8.55 22.55
CA HIS A 399 23.71 9.29 21.35
C HIS A 399 24.25 10.72 21.34
N ALA A 400 24.38 11.34 22.52
CA ALA A 400 24.96 12.68 22.65
C ALA A 400 26.44 12.74 22.22
N ARG A 401 27.21 11.66 22.45
CA ARG A 401 28.61 11.53 22.01
C ARG A 401 28.70 11.09 20.54
N ALA A 402 27.78 10.23 20.09
CA ALA A 402 27.70 9.77 18.70
C ALA A 402 27.21 10.85 17.71
N HIS A 403 26.48 11.87 18.20
CA HIS A 403 25.82 12.89 17.36
C HIS A 403 26.76 13.60 16.38
N ALA A 404 27.99 13.92 16.80
CA ALA A 404 28.95 14.59 15.92
C ALA A 404 29.38 13.70 14.73
N ALA A 405 29.56 12.40 14.96
CA ALA A 405 29.86 11.44 13.90
C ALA A 405 28.67 11.30 12.95
N PHE A 406 27.44 11.30 13.49
CA PHE A 406 26.22 11.24 12.69
C PHE A 406 26.04 12.46 11.80
N VAL A 407 26.21 13.66 12.33
CA VAL A 407 26.18 14.91 11.57
C VAL A 407 27.17 14.85 10.41
N LEU A 408 28.40 14.41 10.66
CA LEU A 408 29.44 14.34 9.62
C LEU A 408 29.07 13.34 8.51
N ARG A 409 28.49 12.20 8.86
CA ARG A 409 28.03 11.20 7.87
C ARG A 409 26.84 11.70 7.06
N VAL A 410 25.86 12.34 7.69
CA VAL A 410 24.71 12.95 7.00
C VAL A 410 25.17 14.05 6.03
N GLU A 411 26.03 14.97 6.47
CA GLU A 411 26.53 16.03 5.59
C GLU A 411 27.43 15.47 4.47
N GLN A 412 28.14 14.37 4.70
CA GLN A 412 28.86 13.68 3.63
C GLN A 412 27.91 13.10 2.57
N ILE A 413 26.85 12.39 2.98
CA ILE A 413 25.83 11.86 2.05
C ILE A 413 25.22 12.99 1.22
N LEU A 414 24.89 14.12 1.86
CA LEU A 414 24.29 15.28 1.20
C LEU A 414 25.28 16.03 0.31
N ALA A 415 26.56 16.14 0.71
CA ALA A 415 27.59 16.73 -0.13
C ALA A 415 27.87 15.88 -1.38
N GLU A 416 27.91 14.55 -1.23
CA GLU A 416 28.03 13.61 -2.35
C GLU A 416 26.81 13.69 -3.29
N ASP A 417 25.61 13.85 -2.75
CA ASP A 417 24.36 14.08 -3.51
C ASP A 417 24.46 15.37 -4.34
N VAL A 418 24.82 16.50 -3.71
CA VAL A 418 25.00 17.79 -4.40
C VAL A 418 26.12 17.74 -5.43
N GLN A 419 27.24 17.08 -5.14
CA GLN A 419 28.34 16.95 -6.11
C GLN A 419 27.97 16.05 -7.30
N ARG A 420 27.21 14.97 -7.11
CA ARG A 420 26.67 14.17 -8.22
C ARG A 420 25.67 14.98 -9.04
N PHE A 421 24.80 15.74 -8.38
CA PHE A 421 23.78 16.55 -9.05
C PHE A 421 24.39 17.73 -9.82
N ILE A 422 25.32 18.46 -9.21
CA ILE A 422 26.09 19.52 -9.89
C ILE A 422 27.01 18.91 -10.94
N GLY A 423 27.63 17.75 -10.71
CA GLY A 423 28.46 17.07 -11.70
C GLY A 423 27.65 16.67 -12.95
N GLN A 424 26.41 16.19 -12.78
CA GLN A 424 25.52 15.88 -13.89
C GLN A 424 25.01 17.15 -14.62
N ILE A 425 24.82 18.27 -13.92
CA ILE A 425 24.42 19.56 -14.52
C ILE A 425 25.62 20.33 -15.12
N ALA A 426 26.82 20.19 -14.56
CA ALA A 426 28.04 20.91 -14.96
C ALA A 426 28.83 20.18 -16.05
N VAL A 427 28.73 18.84 -16.12
CA VAL A 427 29.18 18.08 -17.31
C VAL A 427 28.30 18.41 -18.54
N GLU A 428 27.09 18.92 -18.33
CA GLU A 428 26.23 19.45 -19.40
C GLU A 428 26.63 20.86 -19.90
N LYS A 429 27.71 21.45 -19.37
CA LYS A 429 28.31 22.69 -19.89
C LYS A 429 29.80 22.56 -20.22
N ARG A 430 30.16 21.50 -20.95
CA ARG A 430 31.21 21.62 -21.97
C ARG A 430 30.65 21.10 -23.30
N PRO A 431 30.20 21.97 -24.22
CA PRO A 431 30.14 21.54 -25.61
C PRO A 431 31.57 21.12 -25.96
N GLY A 432 31.71 19.91 -26.53
CA GLY A 432 32.99 19.38 -26.97
C GLY A 432 33.71 20.42 -27.84
N ARG A 433 34.69 21.10 -27.26
CA ARG A 433 35.63 21.91 -28.02
C ARG A 433 36.75 20.97 -28.41
N GLY A 434 36.72 20.55 -29.67
CA GLY A 434 37.88 20.09 -30.43
C GLY A 434 38.29 18.64 -30.19
N GLN A 435 37.71 17.74 -30.97
CA GLN A 435 38.48 16.76 -31.74
C GLN A 435 37.82 16.64 -33.13
N ALA A 436 37.92 17.74 -33.88
CA ALA A 436 37.92 17.71 -35.33
C ALA A 436 39.39 17.95 -35.76
N SER A 437 40.20 16.91 -35.65
CA SER A 437 41.49 16.80 -36.34
C SER A 437 41.97 15.36 -36.24
N ALA A 438 41.79 14.61 -37.33
CA ALA A 438 42.51 13.39 -37.74
C ALA A 438 41.56 12.39 -38.41
N SER A 439 40.98 12.77 -39.56
CA SER A 439 40.60 11.84 -40.64
C SER A 439 40.03 12.62 -41.83
N ALA A 440 40.82 13.55 -42.38
CA ALA A 440 40.52 14.18 -43.67
C ALA A 440 41.79 14.64 -44.43
N ASP A 441 42.95 14.09 -44.07
CA ASP A 441 44.20 14.24 -44.83
C ASP A 441 44.67 12.85 -45.25
N GLU A 442 43.95 12.21 -46.17
CA GLU A 442 44.53 11.12 -46.98
C GLU A 442 43.80 10.83 -48.31
N GLU A 443 42.93 11.72 -48.80
CA GLU A 443 42.27 11.53 -50.10
C GLU A 443 42.21 12.82 -50.95
N GLU A 444 43.26 13.64 -50.88
CA GLU A 444 43.51 14.72 -51.85
C GLU A 444 44.99 14.69 -52.31
N ALA A 445 45.44 13.52 -52.73
CA ALA A 445 46.69 13.33 -53.46
C ALA A 445 46.43 12.55 -54.76
N LYS A 446 45.55 13.08 -55.63
CA LYS A 446 45.44 12.74 -57.06
C LYS A 446 44.51 13.76 -57.75
N GLY A 447 45.09 14.83 -58.30
CA GLY A 447 44.34 15.74 -59.18
C GLY A 447 44.86 17.16 -59.26
N GLY A 448 46.15 17.36 -59.57
CA GLY A 448 46.71 18.70 -59.73
C GLY A 448 48.12 18.70 -60.32
N GLY A 449 48.28 18.08 -61.50
CA GLY A 449 49.47 18.21 -62.34
C GLY A 449 49.15 19.07 -63.56
N GLU A 450 49.53 20.35 -63.46
CA GLU A 450 50.04 21.24 -64.50
C GLU A 450 49.27 21.45 -65.83
N ALA A 451 48.90 22.71 -66.03
CA ALA A 451 48.89 23.33 -67.35
C ALA A 451 50.34 23.65 -67.76
N GLN A 452 50.85 22.97 -68.78
CA GLN A 452 51.47 23.51 -70.00
C GLN A 452 52.15 22.39 -70.80
#